data_AF-A0A6A0ICL5-F1
#
_entry.id   AF-A0A6A0ICL5-F1
#
_cell.length_a   1.000
_cell.length_b   1.000
_cell.length_c   1.000
_cell.angle_alpha   90.00
_cell.angle_beta   90.00
_cell.angle_gamma   90.00
#
_symmetry.space_group_name_H-M   'P 1'
#
loop_
_entity.id
_entity.type
_entity.pdbx_description
1 polymer ?
#
loop_
_entity_poly.entity_id
_entity_poly.type
_entity_poly.pdbx_seq_one_letter_code
_entity_poly.pdbx_strand_id
1 'polypeptide(L)'
;MTAAEGRARRQPLRRALAVLLLAALGPLALDGCVSVGLSRRPLGATEETASLSVAFFERTKDRDAKRALPAPVFSRLVRTPEEGDEVVVARSMSSRWSLEDLPPGRYRLEATKRIDRHGDVVPLSEPLSKKLLLRAGETLDADVVLSKVPVLWIVVAAVTVVALVILAIVVLDSSDVPRPPPPPLKAVAVVADLTADAVATGTASASKRASLAPAVADVFPAPDSVVAARRVAVTFLLTRPLRPGGIAEGAVLALGTSSGEIEGTVAWLAPEQALRFVPSRDFTPGETVTVTLDLSRVEGAGGAPGRGRFSTRFTVPGERGDE
;
A
#
# COMPACT_ATOMS: atom_id res chain seq x y z
N MET A 1 60.25 -6.32 -41.34
CA MET A 1 59.02 -7.14 -41.33
C MET A 1 58.38 -7.04 -39.94
N THR A 2 57.13 -6.55 -39.92
CA THR A 2 56.03 -6.78 -38.96
C THR A 2 56.26 -6.62 -37.44
N ALA A 3 55.78 -5.51 -36.86
CA ALA A 3 55.15 -5.47 -35.51
C ALA A 3 54.54 -4.07 -35.22
N ALA A 4 53.71 -3.54 -36.11
CA ALA A 4 53.08 -2.22 -35.94
C ALA A 4 51.57 -2.30 -36.15
N GLU A 5 50.87 -3.17 -35.43
CA GLU A 5 49.40 -3.18 -35.48
C GLU A 5 48.85 -3.93 -34.26
N GLY A 6 48.33 -3.20 -33.27
CA GLY A 6 47.65 -3.85 -32.14
C GLY A 6 47.30 -2.96 -30.94
N ARG A 7 47.96 -1.81 -30.75
CA ARG A 7 47.77 -0.98 -29.53
C ARG A 7 46.62 0.04 -29.60
N ALA A 8 46.09 0.37 -30.78
CA ALA A 8 45.12 1.46 -30.93
C ALA A 8 43.67 1.13 -30.51
N ARG A 9 43.32 -0.14 -30.24
CA ARG A 9 41.92 -0.56 -30.02
C ARG A 9 41.46 -0.68 -28.57
N ARG A 10 42.34 -0.63 -27.56
CA ARG A 10 42.00 -1.04 -26.18
C ARG A 10 41.59 0.09 -25.21
N GLN A 11 41.91 1.34 -25.54
CA GLN A 11 41.51 2.53 -24.76
C GLN A 11 40.01 2.89 -24.82
N PRO A 12 39.31 2.84 -25.98
CA PRO A 12 37.89 3.19 -26.03
C PRO A 12 37.00 2.16 -25.33
N LEU A 13 37.44 0.89 -25.28
CA LEU A 13 36.71 -0.20 -24.63
C LEU A 13 36.62 -0.04 -23.11
N ARG A 14 37.66 0.46 -22.43
CA ARG A 14 37.64 0.66 -20.97
C ARG A 14 36.73 1.82 -20.55
N ARG A 15 36.73 2.93 -21.32
CA ARG A 15 35.80 4.06 -21.12
C ARG A 15 34.36 3.64 -21.42
N ALA A 16 34.14 2.89 -22.51
CA ALA A 16 32.82 2.36 -22.84
C ALA A 16 32.31 1.43 -21.73
N LEU A 17 33.16 0.54 -21.19
CA LEU A 17 32.75 -0.38 -20.12
C LEU A 17 32.37 0.35 -18.83
N ALA A 18 33.13 1.37 -18.42
CA ALA A 18 32.85 2.15 -17.22
C ALA A 18 31.57 2.99 -17.36
N VAL A 19 31.34 3.60 -18.53
CA VAL A 19 30.09 4.33 -18.84
C VAL A 19 28.92 3.37 -18.91
N LEU A 20 29.10 2.16 -19.47
CA LEU A 20 28.05 1.14 -19.56
C LEU A 20 27.73 0.55 -18.17
N LEU A 21 28.71 0.41 -17.28
CA LEU A 21 28.52 0.03 -15.88
C LEU A 21 27.79 1.11 -15.07
N LEU A 22 28.18 2.38 -15.22
CA LEU A 22 27.49 3.50 -14.58
C LEU A 22 26.06 3.69 -15.13
N ALA A 23 25.86 3.48 -16.43
CA ALA A 23 24.54 3.49 -17.05
C ALA A 23 23.68 2.28 -16.62
N ALA A 24 24.29 1.12 -16.36
CA ALA A 24 23.58 -0.07 -15.87
C ALA A 24 23.26 0.01 -14.36
N LEU A 25 24.08 0.69 -13.56
CA LEU A 25 23.90 0.83 -12.10
C LEU A 25 23.12 2.11 -11.70
N GLY A 26 23.09 3.14 -12.56
CA GLY A 26 22.33 4.38 -12.34
C GLY A 26 20.84 4.16 -12.03
N PRO A 27 20.14 3.24 -12.70
CA PRO A 27 18.73 2.95 -12.41
C PRO A 27 18.49 2.29 -11.04
N LEU A 28 19.50 1.68 -10.43
CA LEU A 28 19.37 0.95 -9.15
C LEU A 28 19.55 1.86 -7.92
N ALA A 29 20.22 3.00 -8.07
CA ALA A 29 20.52 3.92 -6.97
C ALA A 29 19.46 5.00 -6.72
N LEU A 30 18.50 5.19 -7.65
CA LEU A 30 17.54 6.30 -7.60
C LEU A 30 16.15 5.95 -7.05
N ASP A 31 15.86 4.68 -6.72
CA ASP A 31 14.50 4.27 -6.37
C ASP A 31 14.33 3.96 -4.88
N GLY A 32 14.52 5.02 -4.08
CA GLY A 32 14.51 5.01 -2.62
C GLY A 32 13.17 5.32 -1.95
N CYS A 33 12.00 5.01 -2.52
CA CYS A 33 10.69 5.06 -1.81
C CYS A 33 9.78 3.93 -2.31
N VAL A 34 8.94 3.33 -1.46
CA VAL A 34 7.92 2.29 -1.80
C VAL A 34 7.56 2.28 -3.29
N SER A 35 7.85 1.18 -4.01
CA SER A 35 7.66 1.13 -5.47
C SER A 35 6.17 0.99 -5.76
N VAL A 36 5.52 2.13 -6.01
CA VAL A 36 4.19 2.17 -6.58
C VAL A 36 4.35 2.23 -8.09
N GLY A 37 4.07 1.12 -8.76
CA GLY A 37 3.91 1.10 -10.21
C GLY A 37 2.57 1.74 -10.57
N LEU A 38 2.60 2.74 -11.44
CA LEU A 38 1.38 3.36 -11.98
C LEU A 38 1.29 3.05 -13.46
N SER A 39 0.22 2.38 -13.89
CA SER A 39 -0.11 2.25 -15.31
C SER A 39 -1.45 2.91 -15.61
N ARG A 40 -1.54 3.55 -16.77
CA ARG A 40 -2.74 4.28 -17.19
C ARG A 40 -3.31 3.63 -18.43
N ARG A 41 -4.63 3.49 -18.49
CA ARG A 41 -5.37 3.03 -19.67
C ARG A 41 -6.48 4.05 -20.00
N PRO A 42 -6.67 4.41 -21.26
CA PRO A 42 -7.79 5.26 -21.65
C PRO A 42 -9.10 4.48 -21.52
N LEU A 43 -10.07 5.03 -20.80
CA LEU A 43 -11.50 4.82 -21.04
C LEU A 43 -11.88 5.80 -22.17
N GLY A 44 -12.82 5.46 -23.06
CA GLY A 44 -13.09 6.27 -24.25
C GLY A 44 -13.34 7.77 -23.97
N ALA A 45 -13.16 8.62 -25.00
CA ALA A 45 -13.17 10.10 -24.89
C ALA A 45 -14.47 10.75 -24.36
N THR A 46 -15.51 9.98 -24.09
CA THR A 46 -16.84 10.43 -23.62
C THR A 46 -17.03 10.33 -22.11
N GLU A 47 -16.06 9.79 -21.38
CA GLU A 47 -16.17 9.58 -19.94
C GLU A 47 -15.71 10.82 -19.16
N GLU A 48 -16.62 11.42 -18.39
CA GLU A 48 -16.32 12.58 -17.52
C GLU A 48 -15.65 12.17 -16.20
N THR A 49 -15.66 10.87 -15.89
CA THR A 49 -15.14 10.29 -14.66
C THR A 49 -13.85 9.52 -14.89
N ALA A 50 -13.21 9.08 -13.81
CA ALA A 50 -12.00 8.27 -13.81
C ALA A 50 -12.23 7.00 -13.00
N SER A 51 -11.45 5.97 -13.29
CA SER A 51 -11.43 4.72 -12.51
C SER A 51 -10.06 4.53 -11.87
N LEU A 52 -10.04 3.94 -10.67
CA LEU A 52 -8.82 3.58 -9.96
C LEU A 52 -8.87 2.11 -9.57
N SER A 53 -7.87 1.34 -9.95
CA SER A 53 -7.63 -0.02 -9.45
C SER A 53 -6.38 -0.05 -8.60
N VAL A 54 -6.45 -0.65 -7.42
CA VAL A 54 -5.32 -0.77 -6.50
C VAL A 54 -5.05 -2.24 -6.21
N ALA A 55 -3.78 -2.64 -6.26
CA ALA A 55 -3.33 -3.97 -5.89
C ALA A 55 -2.09 -3.89 -4.99
N PHE A 56 -2.12 -4.59 -3.86
CA PHE A 56 -1.01 -4.69 -2.93
C PHE A 56 -0.25 -6.01 -3.14
N PHE A 57 1.07 -5.92 -3.10
CA PHE A 57 2.00 -7.03 -3.29
C PHE A 57 3.04 -7.02 -2.19
N GLU A 58 3.45 -8.20 -1.71
CA GLU A 58 4.53 -8.29 -0.72
C GLU A 58 5.85 -7.83 -1.35
N ARG A 59 6.24 -8.40 -2.49
CA ARG A 59 7.51 -8.13 -3.18
C ARG A 59 7.30 -7.85 -4.66
N THR A 60 8.30 -7.24 -5.30
CA THR A 60 8.31 -6.98 -6.76
C THR A 60 8.08 -8.25 -7.58
N LYS A 61 8.73 -9.37 -7.19
CA LYS A 61 8.52 -10.67 -7.85
C LYS A 61 7.06 -11.15 -7.81
N ASP A 62 6.33 -10.78 -6.76
CA ASP A 62 4.94 -11.20 -6.58
C ASP A 62 4.01 -10.31 -7.40
N ARG A 63 4.33 -9.01 -7.53
CA ARG A 63 3.70 -8.11 -8.53
C ARG A 63 3.87 -8.64 -9.94
N ASP A 64 5.10 -8.98 -10.32
CA ASP A 64 5.40 -9.45 -11.68
C ASP A 64 4.69 -10.79 -11.96
N ALA A 65 4.56 -11.65 -10.93
CA ALA A 65 3.77 -12.87 -10.98
C ALA A 65 2.25 -12.66 -10.79
N LYS A 66 1.78 -11.42 -10.62
CA LYS A 66 0.39 -11.05 -10.29
C LYS A 66 -0.20 -11.78 -9.09
N ARG A 67 0.63 -12.12 -8.11
CA ARG A 67 0.24 -12.73 -6.83
C ARG A 67 0.02 -11.64 -5.78
N ALA A 68 -1.23 -11.21 -5.62
CA ALA A 68 -1.58 -10.24 -4.60
C ALA A 68 -1.19 -10.73 -3.21
N LEU A 69 -0.98 -9.76 -2.33
CA LEU A 69 -0.75 -10.00 -0.93
C LEU A 69 -1.94 -10.79 -0.33
N PRO A 70 -1.68 -11.92 0.34
CA PRO A 70 -2.75 -12.71 0.97
C PRO A 70 -3.27 -12.04 2.25
N ALA A 71 -2.45 -11.21 2.89
CA ALA A 71 -2.82 -10.47 4.10
C ALA A 71 -3.61 -9.19 3.76
N PRO A 72 -4.71 -8.89 4.48
CA PRO A 72 -5.45 -7.64 4.33
C PRO A 72 -4.61 -6.42 4.71
N VAL A 73 -4.83 -5.30 4.03
CA VAL A 73 -4.12 -4.04 4.26
C VAL A 73 -5.13 -2.92 4.44
N PHE A 74 -5.04 -2.18 5.55
CA PHE A 74 -5.85 -0.98 5.73
C PHE A 74 -5.38 0.09 4.76
N SER A 75 -6.19 0.29 3.73
CA SER A 75 -5.95 1.29 2.71
C SER A 75 -7.08 2.31 2.66
N ARG A 76 -6.73 3.56 2.38
CA ARG A 76 -7.71 4.63 2.19
C ARG A 76 -7.32 5.50 1.02
N LEU A 77 -8.33 5.97 0.30
CA LEU A 77 -8.19 6.96 -0.75
C LEU A 77 -8.76 8.28 -0.24
N VAL A 78 -7.94 9.33 -0.30
CA VAL A 78 -8.29 10.68 0.13
C VAL A 78 -8.26 11.58 -1.08
N ARG A 79 -9.36 12.31 -1.34
CA ARG A 79 -9.37 13.38 -2.32
C ARG A 79 -8.74 14.62 -1.69
N THR A 80 -7.78 15.21 -2.39
CA THR A 80 -7.08 16.41 -1.97
C THR A 80 -7.44 17.53 -2.94
N PRO A 81 -8.57 18.24 -2.74
CA PRO A 81 -8.96 19.33 -3.61
C PRO A 81 -7.95 20.49 -3.52
N GLU A 82 -7.95 21.38 -4.52
CA GLU A 82 -7.13 22.60 -4.48
C GLU A 82 -7.63 23.57 -3.40
N GLU A 83 -8.93 23.55 -3.13
CA GLU A 83 -9.59 24.37 -2.13
C GLU A 83 -10.57 23.49 -1.32
N GLY A 84 -10.55 23.62 0.01
CA GLY A 84 -11.38 22.86 0.94
C GLY A 84 -10.65 21.70 1.64
N ASP A 85 -11.41 20.99 2.48
CA ASP A 85 -10.87 19.91 3.30
C ASP A 85 -10.57 18.65 2.49
N GLU A 86 -9.55 17.91 2.92
CA GLU A 86 -9.36 16.53 2.48
C GLU A 86 -10.60 15.67 2.80
N VAL A 87 -11.03 14.88 1.82
CA VAL A 87 -12.19 13.99 1.97
C VAL A 87 -11.77 12.56 1.74
N VAL A 88 -12.00 11.69 2.71
CA VAL A 88 -11.83 10.24 2.52
C VAL A 88 -12.96 9.76 1.61
N VAL A 89 -12.61 9.35 0.39
CA VAL A 89 -13.57 8.91 -0.62
C VAL A 89 -13.80 7.40 -0.57
N ALA A 90 -12.79 6.64 -0.15
CA ALA A 90 -12.90 5.19 -0.03
C ALA A 90 -11.94 4.63 1.03
N ARG A 91 -12.29 3.44 1.51
CA ARG A 91 -11.47 2.64 2.42
C ARG A 91 -11.67 1.17 2.09
N SER A 92 -10.62 0.38 2.23
CA SER A 92 -10.69 -1.06 2.02
C SER A 92 -9.61 -1.77 2.86
N MET A 93 -9.90 -3.01 3.25
CA MET A 93 -8.94 -3.97 3.81
C MET A 93 -8.47 -4.97 2.75
N SER A 94 -9.12 -5.02 1.60
CA SER A 94 -8.82 -5.96 0.52
C SER A 94 -7.46 -5.66 -0.11
N SER A 95 -6.70 -6.71 -0.44
CA SER A 95 -5.42 -6.57 -1.14
C SER A 95 -5.58 -6.16 -2.61
N ARG A 96 -6.81 -6.23 -3.13
CA ARG A 96 -7.22 -5.64 -4.40
C ARG A 96 -8.58 -4.99 -4.26
N TRP A 97 -8.73 -3.80 -4.81
CA TRP A 97 -10.01 -3.12 -4.91
C TRP A 97 -9.99 -2.14 -6.08
N SER A 98 -11.17 -1.81 -6.59
CA SER A 98 -11.35 -0.80 -7.63
C SER A 98 -12.46 0.16 -7.26
N LEU A 99 -12.38 1.37 -7.78
CA LEU A 99 -13.41 2.39 -7.72
C LEU A 99 -13.64 2.91 -9.12
N GLU A 100 -14.90 2.99 -9.48
CA GLU A 100 -15.39 3.59 -10.72
C GLU A 100 -15.99 4.96 -10.40
N ASP A 101 -16.27 5.74 -11.44
CA ASP A 101 -16.96 7.03 -11.32
C ASP A 101 -16.31 8.07 -10.41
N LEU A 102 -14.98 8.03 -10.28
CA LEU A 102 -14.25 9.03 -9.49
C LEU A 102 -14.19 10.36 -10.26
N PRO A 103 -14.51 11.49 -9.60
CA PRO A 103 -14.28 12.80 -10.20
C PRO A 103 -12.79 12.99 -10.53
N PRO A 104 -12.43 13.57 -11.68
CA PRO A 104 -11.05 13.92 -11.96
C PRO A 104 -10.45 14.84 -10.87
N GLY A 105 -9.15 14.70 -10.62
CA GLY A 105 -8.44 15.52 -9.64
C GLY A 105 -7.31 14.82 -8.91
N ARG A 106 -6.83 15.47 -7.84
CA ARG A 106 -5.74 14.97 -7.00
C ARG A 106 -6.28 14.09 -5.88
N TYR A 107 -5.61 12.96 -5.70
CA TYR A 107 -5.90 11.97 -4.69
C TYR A 107 -4.63 11.57 -3.96
N ARG A 108 -4.79 10.98 -2.78
CA ARG A 108 -3.72 10.41 -1.97
C ARG A 108 -4.15 9.02 -1.53
N LEU A 109 -3.41 8.01 -1.98
CA LEU A 109 -3.55 6.64 -1.54
C LEU A 109 -2.65 6.45 -0.32
N GLU A 110 -3.23 5.93 0.76
CA GLU A 110 -2.50 5.66 1.99
C GLU A 110 -2.71 4.22 2.45
N ALA A 111 -1.66 3.62 3.01
CA ALA A 111 -1.74 2.38 3.74
C ALA A 111 -0.71 2.38 4.87
N THR A 112 -1.14 2.13 6.10
CA THR A 112 -0.25 2.25 7.28
C THR A 112 -0.22 1.01 8.16
N LYS A 113 -1.23 0.14 8.03
CA LYS A 113 -1.43 -1.05 8.86
C LYS A 113 -1.91 -2.22 8.00
N ARG A 114 -1.70 -3.43 8.50
CA ARG A 114 -2.22 -4.67 7.90
C ARG A 114 -2.84 -5.55 8.98
N ILE A 115 -3.60 -6.54 8.54
CA ILE A 115 -4.13 -7.60 9.40
C ILE A 115 -3.23 -8.82 9.23
N ASP A 116 -2.76 -9.38 10.34
CA ASP A 116 -1.96 -10.61 10.31
C ASP A 116 -2.83 -11.87 10.20
N ARG A 117 -2.20 -13.05 10.24
CA ARG A 117 -2.89 -14.34 10.13
C ARG A 117 -3.85 -14.65 11.28
N HIS A 118 -3.73 -13.97 12.41
CA HIS A 118 -4.58 -14.13 13.60
C HIS A 118 -5.73 -13.11 13.62
N GLY A 119 -5.77 -12.18 12.66
CA GLY A 119 -6.73 -11.10 12.66
C GLY A 119 -6.31 -9.93 13.56
N ASP A 120 -5.02 -9.85 13.93
CA ASP A 120 -4.48 -8.72 14.69
C ASP A 120 -4.05 -7.59 13.74
N VAL A 121 -4.33 -6.36 14.15
CA VAL A 121 -3.93 -5.16 13.40
C VAL A 121 -2.50 -4.81 13.77
N VAL A 122 -1.60 -4.88 12.79
CA VAL A 122 -0.16 -4.60 12.97
C VAL A 122 0.30 -3.47 12.04
N PRO A 123 1.25 -2.62 12.46
CA PRO A 123 1.79 -1.58 11.59
C PRO A 123 2.52 -2.19 10.38
N LEU A 124 2.48 -1.49 9.25
CA LEU A 124 3.36 -1.77 8.13
C LEU A 124 4.78 -1.33 8.48
N SER A 125 5.77 -2.11 8.04
CA SER A 125 7.19 -1.74 8.22
C SER A 125 7.52 -0.41 7.55
N GLU A 126 6.90 -0.15 6.39
CA GLU A 126 6.98 1.12 5.68
C GLU A 126 5.55 1.60 5.36
N PRO A 127 5.07 2.66 6.02
CA PRO A 127 3.79 3.27 5.67
C PRO A 127 3.82 3.85 4.25
N LEU A 128 2.76 3.59 3.49
CA LEU A 128 2.52 4.14 2.16
C LEU A 128 1.74 5.45 2.26
N SER A 129 2.21 6.48 1.54
CA SER A 129 1.44 7.66 1.19
C SER A 129 1.85 8.11 -0.21
N LYS A 130 0.98 7.91 -1.20
CA LYS A 130 1.25 8.21 -2.62
C LYS A 130 0.21 9.16 -3.17
N LYS A 131 0.67 10.30 -3.71
CA LYS A 131 -0.16 11.24 -4.46
C LYS A 131 -0.45 10.68 -5.85
N LEU A 132 -1.70 10.74 -6.26
CA LEU A 132 -2.25 10.28 -7.54
C LEU A 132 -2.96 11.46 -8.21
N LEU A 133 -2.92 11.50 -9.54
CA LEU A 133 -3.68 12.46 -10.34
C LEU A 133 -4.53 11.66 -11.32
N LEU A 134 -5.85 11.73 -11.12
CA LEU A 134 -6.87 11.11 -11.97
C LEU A 134 -7.38 12.11 -13.00
N ARG A 135 -7.41 11.70 -14.26
CA ARG A 135 -7.94 12.45 -15.41
C ARG A 135 -9.25 11.83 -15.88
N ALA A 136 -10.11 12.66 -16.46
CA ALA A 136 -11.33 12.20 -17.10
C ALA A 136 -11.02 11.17 -18.19
N GLY A 137 -11.82 10.11 -18.26
CA GLY A 137 -11.64 9.01 -19.22
C GLY A 137 -10.36 8.22 -19.02
N GLU A 138 -9.83 8.11 -17.79
CA GLU A 138 -8.67 7.27 -17.51
C GLU A 138 -8.95 6.23 -16.43
N THR A 139 -8.45 5.01 -16.64
CA THR A 139 -8.25 4.01 -15.60
C THR A 139 -6.81 4.11 -15.13
N LEU A 140 -6.60 4.39 -13.85
CA LEU A 140 -5.31 4.33 -13.20
C LEU A 140 -5.19 3.00 -12.45
N ASP A 141 -4.23 2.17 -12.83
CA ASP A 141 -3.84 0.99 -12.05
C ASP A 141 -2.65 1.37 -11.15
N ALA A 142 -2.78 1.11 -9.85
CA ALA A 142 -1.76 1.33 -8.84
C ALA A 142 -1.32 0.00 -8.21
N ASP A 143 -0.15 -0.47 -8.65
CA ASP A 143 0.50 -1.66 -8.10
C ASP A 143 1.46 -1.25 -6.97
N VAL A 144 1.10 -1.56 -5.73
CA VAL A 144 1.86 -1.18 -4.53
C VAL A 144 2.68 -2.38 -4.04
N VAL A 145 3.99 -2.23 -3.94
CA VAL A 145 4.88 -3.24 -3.34
C VAL A 145 5.28 -2.82 -1.92
N LEU A 146 4.92 -3.64 -0.91
CA LEU A 146 5.11 -3.29 0.51
C LEU A 146 6.52 -3.53 1.05
N SER A 147 7.25 -4.53 0.55
CA SER A 147 8.61 -4.83 1.02
C SER A 147 9.65 -4.54 -0.07
N LYS A 148 10.70 -3.82 0.32
CA LYS A 148 11.89 -3.61 -0.51
C LYS A 148 13.02 -4.56 -0.14
N VAL A 149 13.89 -4.81 -1.12
CA VAL A 149 15.19 -5.42 -0.86
C VAL A 149 16.00 -4.44 -0.01
N PRO A 150 16.63 -4.86 1.11
CA PRO A 150 17.38 -3.94 1.95
C PRO A 150 18.47 -3.25 1.13
N VAL A 151 18.52 -1.92 1.19
CA VAL A 151 19.48 -1.08 0.47
C VAL A 151 20.92 -1.55 0.68
N LEU A 152 21.22 -2.10 1.87
CA LEU A 152 22.50 -2.71 2.20
C LEU A 152 22.95 -3.74 1.16
N TRP A 153 22.06 -4.59 0.65
CA TRP A 153 22.41 -5.60 -0.36
C TRP A 153 22.74 -4.98 -1.72
N ILE A 154 22.05 -3.90 -2.09
CA ILE A 154 22.34 -3.13 -3.30
C ILE A 154 23.71 -2.46 -3.16
N VAL A 155 24.00 -1.85 -2.01
CA VAL A 155 25.30 -1.23 -1.72
C VAL A 155 26.41 -2.28 -1.71
N VAL A 156 26.22 -3.43 -1.06
CA VAL A 156 27.20 -4.53 -1.05
C VAL A 156 27.46 -5.05 -2.46
N ALA A 157 26.41 -5.25 -3.27
CA ALA A 157 26.57 -5.66 -4.66
C ALA A 157 27.34 -4.60 -5.48
N ALA A 158 26.98 -3.32 -5.34
CA ALA A 158 27.67 -2.22 -6.01
C ALA A 158 29.14 -2.11 -5.56
N VAL A 159 29.42 -2.19 -4.26
CA VAL A 159 30.77 -2.16 -3.69
C VAL A 159 31.58 -3.37 -4.16
N THR A 160 30.98 -4.55 -4.25
CA THR A 160 31.65 -5.76 -4.74
C THR A 160 32.00 -5.63 -6.22
N VAL A 161 31.10 -5.08 -7.03
CA VAL A 161 31.37 -4.78 -8.45
C VAL A 161 32.48 -3.75 -8.58
N VAL A 162 32.44 -2.66 -7.82
CA VAL A 162 33.50 -1.64 -7.81
C VAL A 162 34.84 -2.23 -7.34
N ALA A 163 34.84 -3.05 -6.29
CA ALA A 163 36.03 -3.72 -5.79
C ALA A 163 36.61 -4.69 -6.83
N LEU A 164 35.78 -5.45 -7.54
CA LEU A 164 36.22 -6.30 -8.64
C LEU A 164 36.80 -5.49 -9.82
N VAL A 165 36.21 -4.34 -10.13
CA VAL A 165 36.73 -3.42 -11.15
C VAL A 165 38.07 -2.82 -10.72
N ILE A 166 38.19 -2.37 -9.47
CA ILE A 166 39.44 -1.84 -8.91
C ILE A 166 40.50 -2.94 -8.87
N LEU A 167 40.16 -4.15 -8.40
CA LEU A 167 41.08 -5.30 -8.40
C LEU A 167 41.55 -5.60 -9.83
N ALA A 168 40.64 -5.59 -10.81
CA ALA A 168 41.01 -5.77 -12.21
C ALA A 168 41.91 -4.64 -12.73
N ILE A 169 41.73 -3.40 -12.30
CA ILE A 169 42.60 -2.27 -12.66
C ILE A 169 43.96 -2.39 -11.97
N VAL A 170 44.01 -2.66 -10.67
CA VAL A 170 45.25 -2.76 -9.87
C VAL A 170 46.11 -3.95 -10.30
N VAL A 171 45.50 -5.08 -10.65
CA VAL A 171 46.21 -6.23 -11.26
C VAL A 171 46.78 -5.88 -12.65
N LEU A 172 46.27 -4.82 -13.31
CA LEU A 172 46.66 -4.41 -14.65
C LEU A 172 47.51 -3.12 -14.71
N ASP A 173 47.75 -2.42 -13.60
CA ASP A 173 48.37 -1.08 -13.61
C ASP A 173 49.39 -0.92 -12.47
N SER A 174 50.54 -1.60 -12.59
CA SER A 174 51.74 -1.24 -11.84
C SER A 174 52.54 -0.23 -12.67
N SER A 175 52.14 1.05 -12.66
CA SER A 175 52.99 2.17 -13.12
C SER A 175 52.39 3.51 -12.68
N ASP A 176 53.19 4.23 -11.90
CA ASP A 176 52.94 5.49 -11.23
C ASP A 176 52.88 6.68 -12.20
N VAL A 177 51.81 7.50 -12.22
CA VAL A 177 51.78 8.80 -12.93
C VAL A 177 50.82 9.81 -12.23
N PRO A 178 51.16 11.12 -12.16
CA PRO A 178 50.50 12.14 -11.33
C PRO A 178 49.22 12.72 -11.97
N ARG A 179 48.40 13.36 -11.13
CA ARG A 179 47.10 13.96 -11.50
C ARG A 179 47.25 15.25 -12.33
N PRO A 180 46.53 15.41 -13.46
CA PRO A 180 46.39 16.69 -14.15
C PRO A 180 45.15 17.48 -13.65
N PRO A 181 45.09 18.81 -13.92
CA PRO A 181 44.24 19.76 -13.20
C PRO A 181 42.78 19.78 -13.70
N PRO A 182 41.83 20.31 -12.90
CA PRO A 182 40.41 20.28 -13.25
C PRO A 182 40.06 21.30 -14.34
N PRO A 183 39.19 20.95 -15.31
CA PRO A 183 38.63 21.91 -16.27
C PRO A 183 37.46 22.72 -15.66
N PRO A 184 37.19 23.93 -16.20
CA PRO A 184 36.31 24.92 -15.60
C PRO A 184 34.82 24.59 -15.80
N LEU A 185 34.00 24.90 -14.80
CA LEU A 185 32.54 24.85 -14.86
C LEU A 185 32.00 26.22 -15.31
N LYS A 186 31.21 26.26 -16.39
CA LYS A 186 30.27 27.35 -16.67
C LYS A 186 28.85 26.90 -16.36
N ALA A 187 28.14 27.85 -15.73
CA ALA A 187 26.91 27.68 -14.97
C ALA A 187 25.65 27.46 -15.80
N VAL A 188 24.64 26.86 -15.17
CA VAL A 188 23.24 27.19 -15.42
C VAL A 188 22.63 27.56 -14.08
N ALA A 189 22.16 28.81 -14.00
CA ALA A 189 21.43 29.37 -12.88
C ALA A 189 20.02 28.76 -12.82
N VAL A 190 19.56 28.43 -11.62
CA VAL A 190 18.13 28.35 -11.30
C VAL A 190 17.90 29.31 -10.16
N VAL A 191 17.25 30.42 -10.48
CA VAL A 191 16.68 31.36 -9.53
C VAL A 191 15.39 30.74 -9.01
N ALA A 192 15.28 30.55 -7.71
CA ALA A 192 14.02 30.27 -7.04
C ALA A 192 13.80 31.39 -6.04
N ASP A 193 12.88 32.30 -6.36
CA ASP A 193 12.42 33.32 -5.43
C ASP A 193 11.58 32.65 -4.33
N LEU A 194 12.05 32.82 -3.10
CA LEU A 194 11.28 32.65 -1.88
C LEU A 194 10.61 33.99 -1.57
N THR A 195 9.29 34.01 -1.44
CA THR A 195 8.60 34.97 -0.56
C THR A 195 7.43 34.31 0.15
N ALA A 196 7.25 34.76 1.39
CA ALA A 196 6.39 34.21 2.43
C ALA A 196 5.12 35.06 2.65
N ASP A 197 4.23 34.47 3.45
CA ASP A 197 3.20 35.06 4.32
C ASP A 197 1.93 35.67 3.70
N ALA A 198 0.75 35.10 4.05
CA ALA A 198 -0.04 35.54 5.22
C ALA A 198 -1.56 35.22 5.10
N VAL A 199 -2.07 34.50 6.11
CA VAL A 199 -3.24 34.83 6.96
C VAL A 199 -4.70 34.64 6.45
N ALA A 200 -5.48 34.09 7.40
CA ALA A 200 -6.92 34.27 7.69
C ALA A 200 -7.94 33.21 7.21
N THR A 201 -8.20 32.29 8.15
CA THR A 201 -9.51 31.97 8.78
C THR A 201 -10.76 31.82 7.91
N GLY A 202 -11.36 30.63 7.99
CA GLY A 202 -12.74 30.40 7.56
C GLY A 202 -13.31 29.10 8.13
N THR A 203 -13.65 29.10 9.42
CA THR A 203 -14.46 28.06 10.06
C THR A 203 -15.86 28.04 9.46
N ALA A 204 -16.23 26.97 8.75
CA ALA A 204 -17.62 26.55 8.61
C ALA A 204 -17.72 25.07 8.17
N SER A 205 -18.62 24.35 8.84
CA SER A 205 -19.30 23.13 8.36
C SER A 205 -18.76 21.76 8.80
N ALA A 206 -18.37 21.63 10.07
CA ALA A 206 -18.35 20.32 10.76
C ALA A 206 -19.77 19.76 11.01
N SER A 207 -20.80 20.61 11.06
CA SER A 207 -22.16 20.21 11.44
C SER A 207 -22.92 19.40 10.38
N LYS A 208 -22.58 19.49 9.09
CA LYS A 208 -23.33 18.78 8.03
C LYS A 208 -22.86 17.34 7.78
N ARG A 209 -21.68 16.95 8.28
CA ARG A 209 -21.16 15.56 8.18
C ARG A 209 -21.61 14.66 9.35
N ALA A 210 -22.30 15.23 10.34
CA ALA A 210 -22.56 14.58 11.63
C ALA A 210 -23.71 13.58 11.65
N SER A 211 -24.66 13.58 10.70
CA SER A 211 -25.88 12.74 10.81
C SER A 211 -25.94 11.52 9.88
N LEU A 212 -24.83 11.14 9.23
CA LEU A 212 -24.85 9.98 8.33
C LEU A 212 -24.63 8.70 9.13
N ALA A 213 -25.57 7.76 8.99
CA ALA A 213 -25.57 6.47 9.65
C ALA A 213 -24.31 5.65 9.28
N PRO A 214 -23.72 4.92 10.24
CA PRO A 214 -22.61 4.01 9.95
C PRO A 214 -23.06 2.86 9.03
N ALA A 215 -22.18 2.49 8.10
CA ALA A 215 -22.33 1.32 7.24
C ALA A 215 -21.00 0.56 7.18
N VAL A 216 -21.04 -0.72 6.77
CA VAL A 216 -19.84 -1.53 6.54
C VAL A 216 -19.25 -1.19 5.18
N ALA A 217 -17.98 -0.78 5.17
CA ALA A 217 -17.20 -0.53 3.96
C ALA A 217 -16.50 -1.79 3.46
N ASP A 218 -15.98 -2.61 4.38
CA ASP A 218 -15.26 -3.85 4.06
C ASP A 218 -15.26 -4.77 5.29
N VAL A 219 -14.92 -6.05 5.10
CA VAL A 219 -14.89 -7.06 6.18
C VAL A 219 -13.70 -8.01 6.04
N PHE A 220 -13.13 -8.40 7.17
CA PHE A 220 -12.16 -9.48 7.29
C PHE A 220 -12.64 -10.49 8.33
N PRO A 221 -12.54 -11.81 8.10
CA PRO A 221 -12.23 -12.46 6.83
C PRO A 221 -13.21 -12.07 5.72
N ALA A 222 -12.72 -12.12 4.48
CA ALA A 222 -13.54 -11.85 3.31
C ALA A 222 -14.65 -12.91 3.19
N PRO A 223 -15.81 -12.57 2.63
CA PRO A 223 -16.89 -13.53 2.40
C PRO A 223 -16.40 -14.74 1.61
N ASP A 224 -16.82 -15.91 2.06
CA ASP A 224 -16.53 -17.24 1.51
C ASP A 224 -15.02 -17.58 1.44
N SER A 225 -14.20 -16.89 2.22
CA SER A 225 -12.76 -17.17 2.31
C SER A 225 -12.43 -18.36 3.21
N VAL A 226 -11.24 -18.94 3.01
CA VAL A 226 -10.64 -19.91 3.93
C VAL A 226 -9.56 -19.21 4.74
N VAL A 227 -9.66 -19.27 6.07
CA VAL A 227 -8.71 -18.58 6.96
C VAL A 227 -7.47 -19.43 7.23
N ALA A 228 -6.38 -18.79 7.65
CA ALA A 228 -5.11 -19.49 7.91
C ALA A 228 -4.98 -20.04 9.35
N ALA A 229 -5.89 -19.66 10.26
CA ALA A 229 -5.79 -19.97 11.68
C ALA A 229 -7.14 -20.44 12.25
N ARG A 230 -7.07 -21.30 13.28
CA ARG A 230 -8.24 -21.76 14.03
C ARG A 230 -8.81 -20.70 14.97
N ARG A 231 -8.04 -19.68 15.31
CA ARG A 231 -8.52 -18.48 15.99
C ARG A 231 -8.21 -17.27 15.12
N VAL A 232 -9.24 -16.66 14.57
CA VAL A 232 -9.12 -15.44 13.78
C VAL A 232 -10.12 -14.41 14.29
N ALA A 233 -9.66 -13.18 14.50
CA ALA A 233 -10.56 -12.08 14.78
C ALA A 233 -11.28 -11.62 13.51
N VAL A 234 -12.55 -11.25 13.66
CA VAL A 234 -13.38 -10.69 12.59
C VAL A 234 -13.39 -9.17 12.72
N THR A 235 -13.12 -8.46 11.65
CA THR A 235 -13.01 -7.00 11.62
C THR A 235 -13.98 -6.45 10.57
N PHE A 236 -14.89 -5.57 10.98
CA PHE A 236 -15.77 -4.81 10.10
C PHE A 236 -15.23 -3.39 10.00
N LEU A 237 -14.80 -3.00 8.80
CA LEU A 237 -14.40 -1.62 8.53
C LEU A 237 -15.65 -0.77 8.30
N LEU A 238 -15.80 0.34 9.02
CA LEU A 238 -16.98 1.18 8.93
C LEU A 238 -16.71 2.46 8.11
N THR A 239 -17.75 2.93 7.42
CA THR A 239 -17.73 4.19 6.65
C THR A 239 -17.68 5.43 7.54
N ARG A 240 -18.06 5.31 8.81
CA ARG A 240 -18.20 6.40 9.77
C ARG A 240 -17.62 6.04 11.13
N PRO A 241 -17.11 7.03 11.89
CA PRO A 241 -16.68 6.80 13.25
C PRO A 241 -17.90 6.58 14.14
N LEU A 242 -17.75 5.75 15.16
CA LEU A 242 -18.77 5.51 16.18
C LEU A 242 -18.62 6.49 17.33
N ARG A 243 -19.74 6.80 18.00
CA ARG A 243 -19.68 7.55 19.26
C ARG A 243 -19.14 6.67 20.39
N PRO A 244 -18.53 7.25 21.44
CA PRO A 244 -18.20 6.51 22.65
C PRO A 244 -19.43 5.80 23.23
N GLY A 245 -19.32 4.50 23.53
CA GLY A 245 -20.44 3.68 23.98
C GLY A 245 -21.53 3.42 22.94
N GLY A 246 -21.29 3.76 21.66
CA GLY A 246 -22.24 3.57 20.56
C GLY A 246 -22.34 2.14 20.03
N ILE A 247 -21.90 1.14 20.80
CA ILE A 247 -22.00 -0.28 20.46
C ILE A 247 -22.83 -0.92 21.56
N ALA A 248 -24.06 -1.30 21.23
CA ALA A 248 -24.92 -2.02 22.15
C ALA A 248 -24.50 -3.50 22.27
N GLU A 249 -24.89 -4.13 23.38
CA GLU A 249 -24.70 -5.56 23.58
C GLU A 249 -25.37 -6.36 22.46
N GLY A 250 -24.77 -7.48 22.05
CA GLY A 250 -25.27 -8.31 20.94
C GLY A 250 -25.24 -7.62 19.57
N ALA A 251 -24.45 -6.56 19.40
CA ALA A 251 -24.23 -5.95 18.08
C ALA A 251 -23.58 -6.92 17.09
N VAL A 252 -22.79 -7.89 17.59
CA VAL A 252 -22.19 -8.95 16.78
C VAL A 252 -22.69 -10.30 17.25
N LEU A 253 -23.13 -11.13 16.31
CA LEU A 253 -23.47 -12.53 16.52
C LEU A 253 -22.54 -13.39 15.67
N ALA A 254 -21.84 -14.35 16.28
CA ALA A 254 -21.01 -15.32 15.59
C ALA A 254 -21.60 -16.73 15.75
N LEU A 255 -21.79 -17.42 14.63
CA LEU A 255 -22.36 -18.77 14.57
C LEU A 255 -21.42 -19.70 13.80
N GLY A 256 -20.98 -20.77 14.43
CA GLY A 256 -20.28 -21.88 13.81
C GLY A 256 -21.25 -22.99 13.43
N THR A 257 -21.06 -23.58 12.25
CA THR A 257 -21.84 -24.75 11.80
C THR A 257 -21.75 -25.94 12.75
N SER A 258 -20.61 -26.11 13.43
CA SER A 258 -20.41 -27.17 14.44
C SER A 258 -20.47 -26.62 15.86
N SER A 259 -19.90 -25.43 16.07
CA SER A 259 -19.77 -24.84 17.41
C SER A 259 -21.05 -24.17 17.95
N GLY A 260 -22.07 -23.95 17.12
CA GLY A 260 -23.25 -23.15 17.49
C GLY A 260 -22.87 -21.68 17.71
N GLU A 261 -23.45 -21.03 18.73
CA GLU A 261 -23.07 -19.67 19.09
C GLU A 261 -21.64 -19.61 19.64
N ILE A 262 -20.85 -18.66 19.13
CA ILE A 262 -19.45 -18.45 19.49
C ILE A 262 -19.34 -17.14 20.26
N GLU A 263 -19.02 -17.27 21.54
CA GLU A 263 -18.76 -16.12 22.40
C GLU A 263 -17.46 -15.41 22.01
N GLY A 264 -17.40 -14.12 22.30
CA GLY A 264 -16.22 -13.31 22.06
C GLY A 264 -16.36 -11.89 22.58
N THR A 265 -15.30 -11.11 22.40
CA THR A 265 -15.23 -9.70 22.81
C THR A 265 -15.32 -8.81 21.59
N VAL A 266 -16.16 -7.78 21.66
CA VAL A 266 -16.25 -6.73 20.65
C VAL A 266 -15.49 -5.50 21.12
N ALA A 267 -14.61 -4.97 20.27
CA ALA A 267 -13.84 -3.77 20.53
C ALA A 267 -13.92 -2.79 19.35
N TRP A 268 -13.95 -1.50 19.66
CA TRP A 268 -13.84 -0.43 18.68
C TRP A 268 -12.39 -0.01 18.48
N LEU A 269 -11.89 -0.12 17.26
CA LEU A 269 -10.57 0.35 16.85
C LEU A 269 -10.73 1.75 16.23
N ALA A 270 -10.68 2.77 17.07
CA ALA A 270 -10.96 4.15 16.67
C ALA A 270 -10.06 4.68 15.54
N PRO A 271 -8.73 4.46 15.52
CA PRO A 271 -7.86 4.95 14.45
C PRO A 271 -8.18 4.33 13.07
N GLU A 272 -8.56 3.05 13.07
CA GLU A 272 -8.92 2.29 11.85
C GLU A 272 -10.37 2.51 11.44
N GLN A 273 -11.20 3.00 12.37
CA GLN A 273 -12.66 3.02 12.28
C GLN A 273 -13.23 1.63 11.98
N ALA A 274 -12.77 0.65 12.75
CA ALA A 274 -13.15 -0.74 12.58
C ALA A 274 -13.70 -1.33 13.88
N LEU A 275 -14.74 -2.16 13.75
CA LEU A 275 -15.30 -2.95 14.84
C LEU A 275 -14.69 -4.36 14.77
N ARG A 276 -14.05 -4.78 15.85
CA ARG A 276 -13.33 -6.05 15.92
C ARG A 276 -14.00 -7.01 16.90
N PHE A 277 -14.33 -8.21 16.45
CA PHE A 277 -14.80 -9.32 17.25
C PHE A 277 -13.67 -10.35 17.42
N VAL A 278 -13.32 -10.67 18.65
CA VAL A 278 -12.31 -11.67 19.00
C VAL A 278 -13.02 -12.86 19.66
N PRO A 279 -13.01 -14.06 19.04
CA PRO A 279 -13.64 -15.22 19.66
C PRO A 279 -12.90 -15.61 20.95
N SER A 280 -13.65 -16.04 21.96
CA SER A 280 -13.09 -16.43 23.28
C SER A 280 -12.33 -17.77 23.21
N ARG A 281 -12.70 -18.61 22.26
CA ARG A 281 -12.11 -19.94 21.99
C ARG A 281 -11.71 -20.10 20.53
N ASP A 282 -10.93 -21.14 20.25
CA ASP A 282 -10.63 -21.53 18.88
C ASP A 282 -11.90 -22.07 18.19
N PHE A 283 -12.00 -21.87 16.90
CA PHE A 283 -13.01 -22.47 16.05
C PHE A 283 -12.72 -23.96 15.84
N THR A 284 -13.80 -24.72 15.65
CA THR A 284 -13.75 -26.14 15.30
C THR A 284 -13.14 -26.30 13.90
N PRO A 285 -12.16 -27.20 13.70
CA PRO A 285 -11.52 -27.41 12.41
C PRO A 285 -12.53 -27.79 11.32
N GLY A 286 -12.39 -27.22 10.12
CA GLY A 286 -13.28 -27.47 9.00
C GLY A 286 -14.65 -26.79 9.10
N GLU A 287 -14.96 -26.12 10.22
CA GLU A 287 -16.25 -25.49 10.37
C GLU A 287 -16.38 -24.23 9.52
N THR A 288 -17.59 -23.99 9.03
CA THR A 288 -17.96 -22.69 8.47
C THR A 288 -18.50 -21.80 9.58
N VAL A 289 -17.95 -20.59 9.68
CA VAL A 289 -18.35 -19.56 10.65
C VAL A 289 -19.05 -18.43 9.90
N THR A 290 -20.21 -18.02 10.40
CA THR A 290 -20.95 -16.84 9.93
C THR A 290 -20.94 -15.80 11.04
N VAL A 291 -20.47 -14.59 10.76
CA VAL A 291 -20.47 -13.47 11.71
C VAL A 291 -21.30 -12.34 11.16
N THR A 292 -22.29 -11.93 11.94
CA THR A 292 -23.30 -10.93 11.59
C THR A 292 -23.14 -9.71 12.48
N LEU A 293 -22.97 -8.54 11.87
CA LEU A 293 -23.05 -7.24 12.51
C LEU A 293 -24.46 -6.68 12.34
N ASP A 294 -25.15 -6.43 13.45
CA ASP A 294 -26.42 -5.71 13.47
C ASP A 294 -26.15 -4.20 13.55
N LEU A 295 -26.28 -3.52 12.42
CA LEU A 295 -25.99 -2.09 12.32
C LEU A 295 -27.01 -1.24 13.09
N SER A 296 -28.20 -1.76 13.41
CA SER A 296 -29.17 -1.06 14.25
C SER A 296 -28.72 -0.92 15.71
N ARG A 297 -27.75 -1.74 16.13
CA ARG A 297 -27.11 -1.73 17.46
C ARG A 297 -25.80 -0.94 17.49
N VAL A 298 -25.51 -0.21 16.41
CA VAL A 298 -24.27 0.57 16.24
C VAL A 298 -24.62 2.01 15.89
N GLU A 299 -24.11 2.96 16.65
CA GLU A 299 -24.40 4.38 16.52
C GLU A 299 -23.20 5.19 16.04
N GLY A 300 -23.40 5.95 14.97
CA GLY A 300 -22.40 6.87 14.45
C GLY A 300 -22.09 8.01 15.42
N ALA A 301 -21.02 8.76 15.14
CA ALA A 301 -20.56 9.86 15.99
C ALA A 301 -21.64 10.91 16.31
N GLY A 302 -22.61 11.15 15.42
CA GLY A 302 -23.75 12.03 15.68
C GLY A 302 -25.01 11.34 16.23
N GLY A 303 -24.89 10.11 16.74
CA GLY A 303 -25.98 9.37 17.40
C GLY A 303 -26.98 8.67 16.46
N ALA A 304 -26.83 8.83 15.14
CA ALA A 304 -27.67 8.10 14.20
C ALA A 304 -27.29 6.60 14.17
N PRO A 305 -28.24 5.68 14.38
CA PRO A 305 -27.97 4.25 14.26
C PRO A 305 -27.73 3.87 12.80
N GLY A 306 -26.92 2.84 12.60
CA GLY A 306 -26.80 2.14 11.33
C GLY A 306 -28.12 1.45 10.96
N ARG A 307 -28.18 0.88 9.75
CA ARG A 307 -29.39 0.20 9.26
C ARG A 307 -29.08 -1.19 8.73
N GLY A 308 -29.96 -2.14 9.05
CA GLY A 308 -29.89 -3.51 8.55
C GLY A 308 -28.83 -4.35 9.23
N ARG A 309 -28.44 -5.44 8.57
CA ARG A 309 -27.42 -6.37 9.03
C ARG A 309 -26.42 -6.60 7.92
N PHE A 310 -25.17 -6.80 8.31
CA PHE A 310 -24.12 -7.21 7.40
C PHE A 310 -23.54 -8.52 7.90
N SER A 311 -23.37 -9.51 7.02
CA SER A 311 -22.85 -10.82 7.39
C SER A 311 -21.64 -11.16 6.54
N THR A 312 -20.63 -11.76 7.17
CA THR A 312 -19.54 -12.44 6.47
C THR A 312 -19.54 -13.92 6.85
N ARG A 313 -19.09 -14.76 5.92
CA ARG A 313 -18.94 -16.20 6.11
C ARG A 313 -17.52 -16.58 5.74
N PHE A 314 -16.89 -17.48 6.50
CA PHE A 314 -15.59 -18.03 6.16
C PHE A 314 -15.44 -19.46 6.68
N THR A 315 -14.51 -20.22 6.11
CA THR A 315 -14.23 -21.60 6.48
C THR A 315 -12.92 -21.70 7.24
N VAL A 316 -12.95 -22.41 8.35
CA VAL A 316 -11.80 -22.72 9.19
C VAL A 316 -11.06 -23.91 8.56
N PRO A 317 -9.72 -23.88 8.48
CA PRO A 317 -8.98 -24.98 7.87
C PRO A 317 -9.25 -26.28 8.65
N GLY A 318 -9.41 -27.37 7.92
CA GLY A 318 -9.57 -28.71 8.49
C GLY A 318 -8.35 -29.13 9.31
N GLU A 319 -8.49 -30.22 10.07
CA GLU A 319 -7.31 -30.95 10.51
C GLU A 319 -6.61 -31.47 9.24
N ARG A 320 -5.33 -31.16 9.05
CA ARG A 320 -4.57 -31.81 7.98
C ARG A 320 -4.62 -33.31 8.23
N GLY A 321 -5.40 -34.05 7.43
CA GLY A 321 -4.86 -35.24 6.81
C GLY A 321 -3.93 -34.76 5.70
N ASP A 322 -2.68 -35.18 5.73
CA ASP A 322 -1.74 -34.98 4.63
C ASP A 322 -2.33 -35.57 3.34
N GLU A 323 -2.54 -34.74 2.31
CA GLU A 323 -2.30 -35.04 0.88
C GLU A 323 -2.38 -33.76 0.02
#